data_AF-A0A832F593-F1
#
_entry.id   AF-A0A832F593-F1
#
_cell.length_a   1.000
_cell.length_b   1.000
_cell.length_c   1.000
_cell.angle_alpha   90.00
_cell.angle_beta   90.00
_cell.angle_gamma   90.00
#
_symmetry.space_group_name_H-M   'P 1'
#
loop_
_entity.id
_entity.type
_entity.pdbx_description
1 polymer ?
#
loop_
_entity_poly.entity_id
_entity_poly.type
_entity_poly.pdbx_seq_one_letter_code
_entity_poly.pdbx_strand_id
1 'polypeptide(L)'
;MLLDPLQSRIILQHALENRYAILAINADSHAAITDCLEAALQADAPVIIESSLWQLEGHSFGAGDAILGLSRYIASIAVLANSERYKNIPVIYHTDHIKGPKTFSILEAAIKGTKLLVHEESLLLKASTISLDASEFTHEQTIGNICRLCAFAEREALVVTLEMEDAVDEGITSEKVATQLLSAVEERYPNHIHLWAPGVGTQHGFGENMNFSPKTIEQQLLLTKKITGREIGIALHGSTGLNDTDLREAAKAGVIKVNWSTESLFIRSNAARRYYEEQKEKLDKKHREWKNTVMDNGVNKYIAAEYLPRVIHRMKVLGGGGRASSAMQTLNKQLEVQ
;
A
#
# COMPACT_ATOMS: atom_id res chain seq x y z
N MET A 1 -7.79 8.30 9.66
CA MET A 1 -6.53 8.84 10.20
C MET A 1 -5.36 8.23 9.44
N LEU A 2 -4.41 9.06 8.99
CA LEU A 2 -3.13 8.56 8.48
C LEU A 2 -2.26 8.11 9.65
N LEU A 3 -1.77 6.88 9.59
CA LEU A 3 -1.00 6.25 10.66
C LEU A 3 0.50 6.52 10.51
N ASP A 4 1.19 6.68 11.63
CA ASP A 4 2.65 6.72 11.65
C ASP A 4 3.28 5.30 11.57
N PRO A 5 4.62 5.17 11.52
CA PRO A 5 5.28 3.87 11.49
C PRO A 5 4.96 2.91 12.63
N LEU A 6 4.74 3.37 13.85
CA LEU A 6 4.44 2.48 14.98
C LEU A 6 2.98 2.08 14.98
N GLN A 7 2.09 3.04 14.72
CA GLN A 7 0.66 2.80 14.61
C GLN A 7 0.33 1.82 13.47
N SER A 8 1.07 1.86 12.35
CA SER A 8 0.90 0.91 11.25
C SER A 8 1.20 -0.52 11.69
N ARG A 9 2.23 -0.77 12.50
CA ARG A 9 2.56 -2.11 13.04
C ARG A 9 1.37 -2.71 13.81
N ILE A 10 0.65 -1.89 14.57
CA ILE A 10 -0.52 -2.30 15.35
C ILE A 10 -1.65 -2.77 14.44
N ILE A 11 -1.92 -2.01 13.37
CA ILE A 11 -2.99 -2.34 12.41
C ILE A 11 -2.62 -3.56 11.56
N LEU A 12 -1.34 -3.71 11.18
CA LEU A 12 -0.83 -4.91 10.51
C LEU A 12 -0.97 -6.15 11.40
N GLN A 13 -0.61 -6.04 12.67
CA GLN A 13 -0.77 -7.12 13.64
C GLN A 13 -2.25 -7.47 13.87
N HIS A 14 -3.12 -6.48 13.98
CA HIS A 14 -4.57 -6.69 14.08
C HIS A 14 -5.10 -7.44 12.84
N ALA A 15 -4.61 -7.13 11.63
CA ALA A 15 -4.96 -7.85 10.41
C ALA A 15 -4.53 -9.32 10.45
N LEU A 16 -3.31 -9.58 10.94
CA LEU A 16 -2.78 -10.93 11.09
C LEU A 16 -3.58 -11.78 12.09
N GLU A 17 -3.86 -11.22 13.27
CA GLU A 17 -4.62 -11.88 14.34
C GLU A 17 -6.06 -12.19 13.92
N ASN A 18 -6.67 -11.30 13.14
CA ASN A 18 -8.05 -11.42 12.68
C ASN A 18 -8.20 -12.05 11.29
N ARG A 19 -7.10 -12.53 10.70
CA ARG A 19 -7.06 -13.28 9.44
C ARG A 19 -7.75 -12.56 8.27
N TYR A 20 -7.42 -11.30 8.09
CA TYR A 20 -7.83 -10.51 6.92
C TYR A 20 -6.64 -9.79 6.28
N ALA A 21 -6.79 -9.40 5.02
CA ALA A 21 -5.81 -8.58 4.34
C ALA A 21 -6.32 -7.15 4.09
N ILE A 22 -5.40 -6.20 4.19
CA ILE A 22 -5.60 -4.80 3.84
C ILE A 22 -5.29 -4.65 2.36
N LEU A 23 -6.25 -4.08 1.61
CA LEU A 23 -6.06 -3.77 0.20
C LEU A 23 -5.06 -2.61 0.08
N ALA A 24 -3.97 -2.82 -0.66
CA ALA A 24 -2.97 -1.82 -0.98
C ALA A 24 -3.16 -1.34 -2.41
N ILE A 25 -3.44 -0.06 -2.58
CA ILE A 25 -3.87 0.52 -3.86
C ILE A 25 -2.88 1.57 -4.31
N ASN A 26 -2.29 1.34 -5.49
CA ASN A 26 -1.51 2.35 -6.18
C ASN A 26 -2.42 3.46 -6.73
N ALA A 27 -2.57 4.59 -6.03
CA ALA A 27 -3.40 5.71 -6.48
C ALA A 27 -2.57 6.71 -7.32
N ASP A 28 -3.02 7.01 -8.53
CA ASP A 28 -2.27 7.77 -9.54
C ASP A 28 -2.64 9.26 -9.62
N SER A 29 -3.64 9.68 -8.86
CA SER A 29 -4.23 11.02 -8.89
C SER A 29 -4.89 11.37 -7.56
N HIS A 30 -5.13 12.67 -7.31
CA HIS A 30 -5.85 13.12 -6.12
C HIS A 30 -7.29 12.55 -6.04
N ALA A 31 -7.94 12.39 -7.21
CA ALA A 31 -9.25 11.74 -7.30
C ALA A 31 -9.16 10.26 -6.88
N ALA A 32 -8.14 9.52 -7.35
CA ALA A 32 -7.94 8.13 -6.94
C ALA A 32 -7.72 7.98 -5.43
N ILE A 33 -6.95 8.88 -4.79
CA ILE A 33 -6.79 8.90 -3.33
C ILE A 33 -8.14 9.08 -2.64
N THR A 34 -8.94 10.05 -3.10
CA THR A 34 -10.29 10.31 -2.55
C THR A 34 -11.20 9.10 -2.70
N ASP A 35 -11.20 8.47 -3.88
CA ASP A 35 -12.01 7.30 -4.18
C ASP A 35 -11.62 6.09 -3.31
N CYS A 36 -10.33 5.90 -3.03
CA CYS A 36 -9.85 4.85 -2.13
C CYS A 36 -10.33 5.06 -0.69
N LEU A 37 -10.26 6.30 -0.19
CA LEU A 37 -10.74 6.65 1.15
C LEU A 37 -12.26 6.54 1.26
N GLU A 38 -12.99 6.91 0.21
CA GLU A 38 -14.44 6.79 0.15
C GLU A 38 -14.88 5.32 0.14
N ALA A 39 -14.20 4.46 -0.64
CA ALA A 39 -14.43 3.03 -0.61
C ALA A 39 -14.13 2.42 0.77
N ALA A 40 -13.01 2.81 1.40
CA ALA A 40 -12.63 2.36 2.73
C ALA A 40 -13.67 2.77 3.79
N LEU A 41 -14.19 4.00 3.70
CA LEU A 41 -15.27 4.50 4.56
C LEU A 41 -16.55 3.67 4.39
N GLN A 42 -16.99 3.44 3.15
CA GLN A 42 -18.20 2.67 2.86
C GLN A 42 -18.08 1.19 3.22
N ALA A 43 -16.87 0.65 3.19
CA ALA A 43 -16.57 -0.72 3.59
C ALA A 43 -16.31 -0.88 5.10
N ASP A 44 -16.17 0.21 5.86
CA ASP A 44 -15.60 0.20 7.22
C ASP A 44 -14.31 -0.63 7.25
N ALA A 45 -13.36 -0.32 6.36
CA ALA A 45 -12.15 -1.13 6.15
C ALA A 45 -10.86 -0.30 6.34
N PRO A 46 -9.81 -0.87 6.95
CA PRO A 46 -8.47 -0.31 6.84
C PRO A 46 -8.03 -0.31 5.37
N VAL A 47 -7.19 0.65 4.98
CA VAL A 47 -6.67 0.75 3.62
C VAL A 47 -5.19 1.12 3.60
N ILE A 48 -4.45 0.53 2.65
CA ILE A 48 -3.10 0.98 2.29
C ILE A 48 -3.21 1.76 0.98
N ILE A 49 -2.72 3.00 0.97
CA ILE A 49 -2.54 3.77 -0.26
C ILE A 49 -1.05 3.81 -0.54
N GLU A 50 -0.66 3.40 -1.73
CA GLU A 50 0.75 3.21 -2.08
C GLU A 50 1.15 3.96 -3.33
N SER A 51 2.43 4.30 -3.42
CA SER A 51 3.00 4.98 -4.59
C SER A 51 4.35 4.36 -4.93
N SER A 52 4.60 4.17 -6.22
CA SER A 52 5.92 3.88 -6.75
C SER A 52 6.50 5.07 -7.49
N LEU A 53 7.72 4.90 -8.00
CA LEU A 53 8.51 6.01 -8.55
C LEU A 53 7.74 6.83 -9.60
N TRP A 54 6.94 6.18 -10.44
CA TRP A 54 6.23 6.86 -11.52
C TRP A 54 5.06 7.73 -11.03
N GLN A 55 4.35 7.36 -9.96
CA GLN A 55 3.35 8.27 -9.36
C GLN A 55 4.05 9.45 -8.71
N LEU A 56 5.18 9.20 -8.05
CA LEU A 56 5.96 10.24 -7.40
C LEU A 56 6.55 11.22 -8.41
N GLU A 57 7.07 10.78 -9.56
CA GLU A 57 7.56 11.68 -10.61
C GLU A 57 6.43 12.21 -11.52
N GLY A 58 5.27 11.57 -11.52
CA GLY A 58 4.16 11.86 -12.41
C GLY A 58 3.57 13.26 -12.25
N HIS A 59 2.80 13.68 -13.25
CA HIS A 59 2.17 15.01 -13.31
C HIS A 59 1.29 15.33 -12.10
N SER A 60 0.59 14.33 -11.55
CA SER A 60 -0.29 14.52 -10.40
C SER A 60 0.47 15.05 -9.16
N PHE A 61 1.67 14.53 -8.91
CA PHE A 61 2.35 14.73 -7.64
C PHE A 61 3.72 15.40 -7.77
N GLY A 62 4.65 14.88 -8.58
CA GLY A 62 6.03 15.39 -8.59
C GLY A 62 6.40 16.30 -9.74
N ALA A 63 5.70 16.24 -10.87
CA ALA A 63 6.07 16.99 -12.08
C ALA A 63 7.57 16.83 -12.45
N GLY A 64 8.08 15.60 -12.37
CA GLY A 64 9.48 15.23 -12.60
C GLY A 64 10.37 15.18 -11.35
N ASP A 65 9.90 15.69 -10.21
CA ASP A 65 10.60 15.63 -8.92
C ASP A 65 9.93 14.66 -7.95
N ALA A 66 10.55 13.49 -7.75
CA ALA A 66 10.02 12.43 -6.88
C ALA A 66 9.94 12.83 -5.39
N ILE A 67 10.80 13.72 -4.90
CA ILE A 67 10.80 14.16 -3.49
C ILE A 67 9.67 15.14 -3.23
N LEU A 68 9.44 16.06 -4.18
CA LEU A 68 8.25 16.91 -4.20
C LEU A 68 6.99 16.04 -4.32
N GLY A 69 7.02 15.04 -5.20
CA GLY A 69 5.95 14.08 -5.39
C GLY A 69 5.58 13.36 -4.11
N LEU A 70 6.58 12.77 -3.43
CA LEU A 70 6.41 12.12 -2.13
C LEU A 70 5.73 13.04 -1.13
N SER A 71 6.25 14.26 -0.97
CA SER A 71 5.69 15.26 -0.05
C SER A 71 4.23 15.58 -0.37
N ARG A 72 3.90 15.82 -1.64
CA ARG A 72 2.54 16.13 -2.10
C ARG A 72 1.61 14.93 -2.00
N TYR A 73 2.11 13.72 -2.23
CA TYR A 73 1.34 12.48 -2.13
C TYR A 73 0.90 12.24 -0.69
N ILE A 74 1.84 12.24 0.26
CA ILE A 74 1.52 12.04 1.69
C ILE A 74 0.64 13.18 2.20
N ALA A 75 0.89 14.43 1.81
CA ALA A 75 0.05 15.57 2.17
C ALA A 75 -1.40 15.39 1.70
N SER A 76 -1.60 14.90 0.47
CA SER A 76 -2.93 14.64 -0.08
C SER A 76 -3.68 13.57 0.72
N ILE A 77 -2.99 12.49 1.10
CA ILE A 77 -3.56 11.47 1.97
C ILE A 77 -3.87 12.06 3.34
N ALA A 78 -2.90 12.71 3.98
CA ALA A 78 -2.99 13.18 5.35
C ALA A 78 -4.14 14.18 5.55
N VAL A 79 -4.27 15.17 4.66
CA VAL A 79 -5.35 16.17 4.73
C VAL A 79 -6.73 15.51 4.70
N LEU A 80 -6.92 14.52 3.83
CA LEU A 80 -8.19 13.78 3.75
C LEU A 80 -8.35 12.81 4.92
N ALA A 81 -7.39 11.93 5.14
CA ALA A 81 -7.46 10.86 6.15
C ALA A 81 -7.60 11.40 7.58
N ASN A 82 -7.09 12.60 7.87
CA ASN A 82 -7.22 13.24 9.19
C ASN A 82 -8.44 14.17 9.30
N SER A 83 -9.20 14.38 8.22
CA SER A 83 -10.46 15.13 8.29
C SER A 83 -11.52 14.39 9.11
N GLU A 84 -12.51 15.13 9.62
CA GLU A 84 -13.62 14.59 10.39
C GLU A 84 -14.33 13.41 9.71
N ARG A 85 -14.39 13.43 8.37
CA ARG A 85 -15.04 12.39 7.57
C ARG A 85 -14.31 11.05 7.63
N TYR A 86 -12.97 11.07 7.62
CA TYR A 86 -12.15 9.87 7.45
C TYR A 86 -11.29 9.53 8.68
N LYS A 87 -11.35 10.33 9.75
CA LYS A 87 -10.51 10.14 10.95
C LYS A 87 -10.62 8.75 11.57
N ASN A 88 -11.78 8.09 11.47
CA ASN A 88 -12.00 6.74 12.01
C ASN A 88 -11.59 5.59 11.07
N ILE A 89 -11.09 5.90 9.87
CA ILE A 89 -10.58 4.89 8.93
C ILE A 89 -9.06 4.79 9.09
N PRO A 90 -8.48 3.62 9.46
CA PRO A 90 -7.03 3.46 9.51
C PRO A 90 -6.45 3.51 8.08
N VAL A 91 -5.59 4.48 7.82
CA VAL A 91 -4.93 4.67 6.52
C VAL A 91 -3.43 4.52 6.69
N ILE A 92 -2.85 3.58 5.96
CA ILE A 92 -1.39 3.36 5.89
C ILE A 92 -0.92 3.93 4.56
N TYR A 93 0.08 4.80 4.58
CA TYR A 93 0.82 5.16 3.37
C TYR A 93 2.05 4.27 3.23
N HIS A 94 2.21 3.65 2.06
CA HIS A 94 3.30 2.73 1.74
C HIS A 94 4.08 3.20 0.51
N THR A 95 5.41 3.20 0.56
CA THR A 95 6.22 3.35 -0.66
C THR A 95 6.45 1.98 -1.28
N ASP A 96 6.03 1.82 -2.53
CA ASP A 96 6.03 0.57 -3.28
C ASP A 96 7.04 0.66 -4.44
N HIS A 97 7.79 -0.39 -4.75
CA HIS A 97 8.61 -0.51 -5.96
C HIS A 97 9.41 0.75 -6.41
N ILE A 98 10.15 1.41 -5.50
CA ILE A 98 11.01 2.54 -5.87
C ILE A 98 12.34 2.02 -6.41
N LYS A 99 12.51 2.04 -7.73
CA LYS A 99 13.70 1.51 -8.43
C LYS A 99 14.75 2.59 -8.77
N GLY A 100 15.99 2.15 -8.94
CA GLY A 100 17.06 2.91 -9.58
C GLY A 100 17.87 3.85 -8.67
N PRO A 101 18.65 4.77 -9.26
CA PRO A 101 19.68 5.53 -8.53
C PRO A 101 19.12 6.50 -7.47
N LYS A 102 17.83 6.84 -7.57
CA LYS A 102 17.16 7.76 -6.62
C LYS A 102 16.52 7.04 -5.42
N THR A 103 16.49 5.70 -5.39
CA THR A 103 15.77 4.90 -4.39
C THR A 103 16.08 5.33 -2.97
N PHE A 104 17.36 5.37 -2.57
CA PHE A 104 17.71 5.73 -1.19
C PHE A 104 17.34 7.15 -0.83
N SER A 105 17.56 8.12 -1.73
CA SER A 105 17.21 9.51 -1.46
C SER A 105 15.71 9.67 -1.20
N ILE A 106 14.87 8.91 -1.92
CA ILE A 106 13.42 8.95 -1.75
C ILE A 106 12.99 8.19 -0.48
N LEU A 107 13.53 7.00 -0.22
CA LEU A 107 13.20 6.22 0.98
C LEU A 107 13.68 6.91 2.27
N GLU A 108 14.88 7.47 2.27
CA GLU A 108 15.40 8.29 3.39
C GLU A 108 14.52 9.53 3.62
N ALA A 109 14.03 10.17 2.55
CA ALA A 109 13.05 11.27 2.67
C ALA A 109 11.69 10.80 3.20
N ALA A 110 11.23 9.60 2.84
CA ALA A 110 9.99 9.00 3.34
C ALA A 110 10.06 8.68 4.83
N ILE A 111 11.22 8.23 5.31
CA ILE A 111 11.52 8.00 6.74
C ILE A 111 11.60 9.32 7.49
N LYS A 112 12.36 10.29 6.96
CA LYS A 112 12.54 11.62 7.56
C LYS A 112 11.20 12.36 7.68
N GLY A 113 10.39 12.23 6.66
CA GLY A 113 9.12 12.91 6.52
C GLY A 113 9.27 14.36 6.08
N THR A 114 8.14 14.95 5.72
CA THR A 114 8.01 16.35 5.33
C THR A 114 7.14 17.08 6.35
N LYS A 115 7.54 18.31 6.70
CA LYS A 115 6.73 19.15 7.59
C LYS A 115 5.70 19.88 6.75
N LEU A 116 4.41 19.65 7.04
CA LEU A 116 3.30 20.38 6.43
C LEU A 116 2.67 21.30 7.48
N LEU A 117 2.53 22.58 7.17
CA LEU A 117 1.68 23.48 7.95
C LEU A 117 0.29 23.55 7.29
N VAL A 118 -0.74 23.22 8.06
CA VAL A 118 -2.14 23.35 7.65
C VAL A 118 -2.84 24.28 8.63
N HIS A 119 -3.30 25.42 8.14
CA HIS A 119 -3.79 26.55 8.94
C HIS A 119 -2.73 27.04 9.93
N GLU A 120 -2.64 26.43 11.12
CA GLU A 120 -1.66 26.74 12.17
C GLU A 120 -1.05 25.48 12.81
N GLU A 121 -1.50 24.30 12.38
CA GLU A 121 -1.00 23.02 12.87
C GLU A 121 0.15 22.53 12.01
N SER A 122 1.21 22.07 12.68
CA SER A 122 2.36 21.44 12.02
C SER A 122 2.22 19.94 12.09
N LEU A 123 2.04 19.30 10.94
CA LEU A 123 2.06 17.85 10.80
C LEU A 123 3.42 17.41 10.27
N LEU A 124 4.05 16.44 10.94
CA LEU A 124 5.20 15.74 10.40
C LEU A 124 4.71 14.51 9.65
N LEU A 125 4.68 14.61 8.32
CA LEU A 125 4.14 13.59 7.44
C LEU A 125 5.23 12.61 7.02
N LYS A 126 5.08 11.34 7.39
CA LYS A 126 6.03 10.26 7.10
C LYS A 126 5.33 9.11 6.40
N ALA A 127 6.12 8.25 5.76
CA ALA A 127 5.61 6.95 5.36
C ALA A 127 5.28 6.09 6.57
N SER A 128 4.13 5.41 6.53
CA SER A 128 3.69 4.49 7.57
C SER A 128 4.46 3.17 7.45
N THR A 129 4.75 2.75 6.22
CA THR A 129 5.64 1.63 5.90
C THR A 129 6.41 1.96 4.62
N ILE A 130 7.58 1.34 4.43
CA ILE A 130 8.32 1.45 3.17
C ILE A 130 8.75 0.07 2.70
N SER A 131 8.72 -0.19 1.40
CA SER A 131 9.45 -1.31 0.79
C SER A 131 10.71 -0.81 0.09
N LEU A 132 11.70 -1.70 0.00
CA LEU A 132 12.80 -1.56 -0.93
C LEU A 132 12.55 -2.56 -2.05
N ASP A 133 12.45 -2.06 -3.28
CA ASP A 133 12.36 -2.92 -4.44
C ASP A 133 13.64 -3.74 -4.58
N ALA A 134 13.52 -5.05 -4.44
CA ALA A 134 14.65 -5.96 -4.46
C ALA A 134 14.94 -6.52 -5.87
N SER A 135 14.10 -6.26 -6.88
CA SER A 135 14.08 -7.03 -8.15
C SER A 135 15.41 -7.00 -8.92
N GLU A 136 16.21 -5.96 -8.74
CA GLU A 136 17.50 -5.77 -9.42
C GLU A 136 18.73 -6.01 -8.51
N PHE A 137 18.51 -6.44 -7.27
CA PHE A 137 19.55 -6.63 -6.26
C PHE A 137 19.81 -8.10 -5.98
N THR A 138 21.07 -8.45 -5.74
CA THR A 138 21.39 -9.75 -5.12
C THR A 138 20.89 -9.77 -3.67
N HIS A 139 20.72 -10.96 -3.09
CA HIS A 139 20.31 -11.08 -1.68
C HIS A 139 21.24 -10.30 -0.73
N GLU A 140 22.56 -10.34 -0.96
CA GLU A 140 23.54 -9.57 -0.17
C GLU A 140 23.33 -8.06 -0.30
N GLN A 141 23.02 -7.58 -1.51
CA GLN A 141 22.71 -6.18 -1.75
C GLN A 141 21.39 -5.80 -1.06
N THR A 142 20.33 -6.60 -1.20
CA THR A 142 19.04 -6.40 -0.53
C THR A 142 19.23 -6.29 0.99
N ILE A 143 19.96 -7.23 1.58
CA ILE A 143 20.31 -7.22 3.01
C ILE A 143 21.07 -5.94 3.39
N GLY A 144 22.13 -5.58 2.65
CA GLY A 144 22.93 -4.39 2.92
C GLY A 144 22.10 -3.09 2.82
N ASN A 145 21.21 -3.03 1.85
CA ASN A 145 20.35 -1.88 1.57
C ASN A 145 19.27 -1.70 2.64
N ILE A 146 18.62 -2.79 3.07
CA ILE A 146 17.67 -2.78 4.18
C ILE A 146 18.37 -2.35 5.48
N CYS A 147 19.54 -2.92 5.79
CA CYS A 147 20.32 -2.52 6.95
C CYS A 147 20.75 -1.04 6.90
N ARG A 148 21.07 -0.50 5.72
CA ARG A 148 21.35 0.92 5.53
C ARG A 148 20.15 1.78 5.91
N LEU A 149 18.93 1.39 5.55
CA LEU A 149 17.71 2.13 5.91
C LEU A 149 17.44 2.08 7.43
N CYS A 150 17.65 0.93 8.07
CA CYS A 150 17.58 0.82 9.53
C CYS A 150 18.62 1.72 10.22
N ALA A 151 19.89 1.65 9.78
CA ALA A 151 20.97 2.48 10.32
C ALA A 151 20.71 3.98 10.13
N PHE A 152 20.13 4.37 8.99
CA PHE A 152 19.68 5.73 8.74
C PHE A 152 18.62 6.15 9.76
N ALA A 153 17.56 5.35 9.95
CA ALA A 153 16.49 5.65 10.89
C ALA A 153 17.03 5.81 12.32
N GLU A 154 17.87 4.88 12.80
CA GLU A 154 18.48 4.94 14.14
C GLU A 154 19.37 6.18 14.31
N ARG A 155 20.22 6.49 13.31
CA ARG A 155 21.10 7.67 13.37
C ARG A 155 20.31 8.99 13.47
N GLU A 156 19.19 9.08 12.76
CA GLU A 156 18.32 10.25 12.79
C GLU A 156 17.32 10.23 13.96
N ALA A 157 17.38 9.22 14.84
CA ALA A 157 16.42 8.97 15.93
C ALA A 157 14.96 8.89 15.44
N LEU A 158 14.75 8.22 14.32
CA LEU A 158 13.47 7.99 13.67
C LEU A 158 13.08 6.51 13.73
N VAL A 159 11.78 6.25 13.60
CA VAL A 159 11.26 4.89 13.46
C VAL A 159 10.97 4.62 11.98
N VAL A 160 11.30 3.42 11.53
CA VAL A 160 10.90 2.90 10.22
C VAL A 160 10.23 1.53 10.37
N THR A 161 9.20 1.28 9.57
CA THR A 161 8.53 -0.02 9.47
C THR A 161 8.72 -0.53 8.04
N LEU A 162 9.38 -1.68 7.91
CA LEU A 162 9.86 -2.19 6.63
C LEU A 162 9.02 -3.36 6.12
N GLU A 163 8.77 -3.33 4.83
CA GLU A 163 8.47 -4.49 4.02
C GLU A 163 9.76 -4.99 3.37
N MET A 164 10.08 -6.26 3.57
CA MET A 164 11.22 -6.91 2.92
C MET A 164 10.69 -7.84 1.83
N GLU A 165 11.31 -7.78 0.66
CA GLU A 165 10.91 -8.54 -0.53
C GLU A 165 11.96 -9.60 -0.86
N ASP A 166 11.51 -10.78 -1.30
CA ASP A 166 12.35 -11.70 -2.06
C ASP A 166 12.27 -11.32 -3.54
N ALA A 167 13.42 -11.06 -4.17
CA ALA A 167 13.54 -10.54 -5.55
C ALA A 167 13.18 -11.57 -6.64
N VAL A 168 12.31 -12.52 -6.33
CA VAL A 168 12.00 -13.67 -7.17
C VAL A 168 10.72 -13.38 -7.94
N ASP A 169 10.87 -13.03 -9.22
CA ASP A 169 9.76 -12.79 -10.15
C ASP A 169 8.90 -14.06 -10.39
N GLU A 170 9.49 -15.25 -10.20
CA GLU A 170 8.84 -16.53 -10.48
C GLU A 170 9.23 -17.61 -9.46
N GLY A 171 8.24 -18.16 -8.74
CA GLY A 171 8.40 -19.35 -7.91
C GLY A 171 8.07 -19.14 -6.43
N ILE A 172 8.53 -20.08 -5.63
CA ILE A 172 8.32 -20.09 -4.18
C ILE A 172 9.66 -19.77 -3.51
N THR A 173 9.67 -18.78 -2.63
CA THR A 173 10.85 -18.47 -1.81
C THR A 173 11.24 -19.67 -0.97
N SER A 174 12.46 -20.17 -1.14
CA SER A 174 12.95 -21.30 -0.36
C SER A 174 13.23 -20.94 1.11
N GLU A 175 13.18 -21.92 2.01
CA GLU A 175 13.52 -21.72 3.43
C GLU A 175 14.93 -21.13 3.61
N LYS A 176 15.88 -21.58 2.77
CA LYS A 176 17.26 -21.07 2.78
C LYS A 176 17.31 -19.57 2.48
N VAL A 177 16.59 -19.12 1.46
CA VAL A 177 16.57 -17.70 1.03
C VAL A 177 15.87 -16.84 2.08
N ALA A 178 14.67 -17.23 2.54
CA ALA A 178 13.97 -16.50 3.60
C ALA A 178 14.82 -16.41 4.87
N THR A 179 15.50 -17.50 5.27
CA THR A 179 16.41 -17.48 6.42
C THR A 179 17.57 -16.52 6.19
N GLN A 180 18.25 -16.59 5.05
CA GLN A 180 19.37 -15.71 4.72
C GLN A 180 18.99 -14.23 4.76
N LEU A 181 17.86 -13.87 4.15
CA LEU A 181 17.38 -12.49 4.05
C LEU A 181 16.94 -11.95 5.41
N LEU A 182 16.01 -12.64 6.07
CA LEU A 182 15.38 -12.15 7.30
C LEU A 182 16.35 -12.19 8.49
N SER A 183 17.10 -13.29 8.70
CA SER A 183 17.98 -13.39 9.89
C SER A 183 19.11 -12.37 9.84
N ALA A 184 19.69 -12.13 8.66
CA ALA A 184 20.80 -11.19 8.50
C ALA A 184 20.43 -9.73 8.81
N VAL A 185 19.15 -9.36 8.64
CA VAL A 185 18.64 -8.05 9.03
C VAL A 185 18.25 -8.06 10.51
N GLU A 186 17.48 -9.05 10.95
CA GLU A 186 16.97 -9.13 12.33
C GLU A 186 18.09 -9.24 13.39
N GLU A 187 19.19 -9.93 13.09
CA GLU A 187 20.35 -10.03 14.00
C GLU A 187 21.04 -8.68 14.24
N ARG A 188 20.98 -7.76 13.27
CA ARG A 188 21.64 -6.45 13.34
C ARG A 188 20.70 -5.32 13.74
N TYR A 189 19.47 -5.37 13.22
CA TYR A 189 18.45 -4.34 13.36
C TYR A 189 17.10 -4.99 13.69
N PRO A 190 16.95 -5.60 14.88
CA PRO A 190 15.73 -6.31 15.24
C PRO A 190 14.52 -5.39 15.22
N ASN A 191 13.34 -5.95 14.98
CA ASN A 191 12.06 -5.24 15.13
C ASN A 191 11.84 -4.07 14.14
N HIS A 192 12.38 -4.17 12.93
CA HIS A 192 12.13 -3.24 11.82
C HIS A 192 11.24 -3.85 10.74
N ILE A 193 11.42 -5.13 10.41
CA ILE A 193 10.61 -5.83 9.39
C ILE A 193 9.27 -6.24 10.00
N HIS A 194 8.16 -5.83 9.37
CA HIS A 194 6.78 -6.18 9.78
C HIS A 194 5.94 -6.73 8.62
N LEU A 195 6.45 -6.63 7.40
CA LEU A 195 5.87 -7.24 6.21
C LEU A 195 6.96 -8.03 5.48
N TRP A 196 6.62 -9.25 5.07
CA TRP A 196 7.47 -10.11 4.25
C TRP A 196 6.74 -10.39 2.94
N ALA A 197 7.36 -10.09 1.82
CA ALA A 197 6.85 -10.36 0.47
C ALA A 197 7.68 -11.48 -0.18
N PRO A 198 7.41 -12.76 0.14
CA PRO A 198 8.01 -13.89 -0.54
C PRO A 198 7.36 -14.15 -1.90
N GLY A 199 8.09 -14.82 -2.78
CA GLY A 199 7.48 -15.57 -3.87
C GLY A 199 6.58 -16.68 -3.32
N VAL A 200 5.30 -16.67 -3.71
CA VAL A 200 4.30 -17.68 -3.33
C VAL A 200 3.68 -18.38 -4.55
N GLY A 201 4.36 -18.33 -5.69
CA GLY A 201 3.91 -18.96 -6.95
C GLY A 201 2.85 -18.18 -7.73
N THR A 202 2.64 -16.90 -7.40
CA THR A 202 1.84 -15.95 -8.19
C THR A 202 2.71 -15.31 -9.28
N GLN A 203 2.16 -15.09 -10.47
CA GLN A 203 2.85 -14.42 -11.59
C GLN A 203 2.44 -12.95 -11.68
N HIS A 204 3.37 -12.06 -12.07
CA HIS A 204 3.03 -10.69 -12.45
C HIS A 204 2.37 -10.68 -13.84
N GLY A 205 1.04 -10.65 -13.89
CA GLY A 205 0.27 -10.47 -15.14
C GLY A 205 -0.74 -11.58 -15.43
N PHE A 206 -1.47 -11.45 -16.54
CA PHE A 206 -2.57 -12.34 -16.97
C PHE A 206 -2.07 -13.72 -17.47
N GLY A 207 -1.27 -14.43 -16.69
CA GLY A 207 -0.80 -15.79 -16.99
C GLY A 207 -1.77 -16.87 -16.48
N GLU A 208 -2.01 -17.91 -17.29
CA GLU A 208 -2.92 -19.03 -16.97
C GLU A 208 -2.32 -20.08 -16.02
N ASN A 209 -1.03 -19.99 -15.69
CA ASN A 209 -0.31 -20.97 -14.87
C ASN A 209 0.02 -20.45 -13.47
N MET A 210 -0.99 -20.34 -12.61
CA MET A 210 -0.78 -20.03 -11.19
C MET A 210 -0.76 -21.31 -10.35
N ASN A 211 0.39 -21.63 -9.75
CA ASN A 211 0.53 -22.66 -8.71
C ASN A 211 0.24 -22.06 -7.32
N PHE A 212 -0.78 -21.22 -7.21
CA PHE A 212 -1.14 -20.58 -5.95
C PHE A 212 -1.63 -21.64 -4.94
N SER A 213 -1.09 -21.60 -3.73
CA SER A 213 -1.44 -22.52 -2.65
C SER A 213 -1.44 -21.80 -1.30
N PRO A 214 -2.59 -21.77 -0.58
CA PRO A 214 -2.65 -21.26 0.79
C PRO A 214 -1.63 -21.91 1.73
N LYS A 215 -1.27 -23.19 1.50
CA LYS A 215 -0.24 -23.89 2.29
C LYS A 215 1.14 -23.25 2.19
N THR A 216 1.48 -22.68 1.03
CA THR A 216 2.77 -21.99 0.85
C THR A 216 2.82 -20.74 1.72
N ILE A 217 1.71 -20.00 1.82
CA ILE A 217 1.60 -18.84 2.70
C ILE A 217 1.74 -19.25 4.17
N GLU A 218 1.04 -20.30 4.62
CA GLU A 218 1.15 -20.81 5.98
C GLU A 218 2.59 -21.23 6.33
N GLN A 219 3.28 -21.89 5.41
CA GLN A 219 4.68 -22.27 5.56
C GLN A 219 5.60 -21.05 5.70
N GLN A 220 5.42 -20.02 4.87
CA GLN A 220 6.17 -18.77 4.98
C GLN A 220 5.88 -18.05 6.31
N LEU A 221 4.62 -18.03 6.76
CA LEU A 221 4.25 -17.42 8.04
C LEU A 221 4.91 -18.15 9.23
N LEU A 222 4.91 -19.49 9.23
CA LEU A 222 5.59 -20.27 10.26
C LEU A 222 7.11 -20.04 10.25
N LEU A 223 7.70 -19.99 9.06
CA LEU A 223 9.12 -19.77 8.88
C LEU A 223 9.55 -18.38 9.36
N THR A 224 8.83 -17.34 8.96
CA THR A 224 9.12 -15.96 9.40
C THR A 224 8.99 -15.82 10.92
N LYS A 225 8.00 -16.46 11.55
CA LYS A 225 7.89 -16.52 13.01
C LYS A 225 9.09 -17.19 13.67
N LYS A 226 9.56 -18.30 13.11
CA LYS A 226 10.76 -19.02 13.59
C LYS A 226 12.03 -18.17 13.48
N ILE A 227 12.18 -17.41 12.39
CA ILE A 227 13.38 -16.58 12.14
C ILE A 227 13.37 -15.31 12.99
N THR A 228 12.26 -14.57 13.00
CA THR A 228 12.18 -13.24 13.61
C THR A 228 11.81 -13.26 15.10
N GLY A 229 11.36 -14.41 15.61
CA GLY A 229 10.87 -14.58 16.97
C GLY A 229 9.51 -13.92 17.26
N ARG A 230 8.88 -13.33 16.23
CA ARG A 230 7.59 -12.63 16.32
C ARG A 230 6.72 -12.92 15.11
N GLU A 231 5.42 -12.63 15.20
CA GLU A 231 4.55 -12.75 14.05
C GLU A 231 4.71 -11.49 13.17
N ILE A 232 5.08 -11.70 11.91
CA ILE A 232 5.08 -10.67 10.87
C ILE A 232 4.18 -11.14 9.73
N GLY A 233 3.50 -10.21 9.07
CA GLY A 233 2.52 -10.59 8.06
C GLY A 233 3.12 -10.79 6.68
N ILE A 234 2.40 -11.54 5.84
CA ILE A 234 2.78 -11.74 4.44
C ILE A 234 2.15 -10.66 3.56
N ALA A 235 2.95 -10.01 2.72
CA ALA A 235 2.50 -9.15 1.64
C ALA A 235 2.44 -9.95 0.33
N LEU A 236 1.31 -9.88 -0.36
CA LEU A 236 1.09 -10.55 -1.63
C LEU A 236 1.23 -9.55 -2.77
N HIS A 237 2.35 -9.65 -3.46
CA HIS A 237 2.61 -8.94 -4.71
C HIS A 237 1.99 -9.70 -5.88
N GLY A 238 1.70 -8.99 -6.97
CA GLY A 238 1.25 -9.65 -8.21
C GLY A 238 -0.09 -10.39 -8.09
N SER A 239 -1.06 -9.87 -7.33
CA SER A 239 -2.38 -10.52 -7.18
C SER A 239 -3.26 -10.47 -8.45
N THR A 240 -2.74 -9.95 -9.55
CA THR A 240 -3.46 -9.81 -10.82
C THR A 240 -3.66 -11.21 -11.41
N GLY A 241 -4.92 -11.64 -11.50
CA GLY A 241 -5.28 -12.99 -11.97
C GLY A 241 -5.88 -13.88 -10.90
N LEU A 242 -5.70 -13.57 -9.60
CA LEU A 242 -6.36 -14.32 -8.52
C LEU A 242 -7.85 -14.03 -8.48
N ASN A 243 -8.65 -15.09 -8.43
CA ASN A 243 -10.08 -14.99 -8.23
C ASN A 243 -10.40 -14.68 -6.75
N ASP A 244 -11.66 -14.37 -6.47
CA ASP A 244 -12.07 -13.99 -5.11
C ASP A 244 -11.95 -15.11 -4.08
N THR A 245 -12.01 -16.37 -4.51
CA THR A 245 -11.78 -17.52 -3.62
C THR A 245 -10.32 -17.58 -3.22
N ASP A 246 -9.39 -17.50 -4.18
CA ASP A 246 -7.96 -17.56 -3.91
C ASP A 246 -7.51 -16.41 -3.00
N LEU A 247 -7.97 -15.18 -3.26
CA LEU A 247 -7.67 -14.03 -2.40
C LEU A 247 -8.20 -14.20 -0.97
N ARG A 248 -9.40 -14.78 -0.81
CA ARG A 248 -9.97 -15.03 0.50
C ARG A 248 -9.18 -16.10 1.26
N GLU A 249 -8.79 -17.17 0.58
CA GLU A 249 -7.98 -18.22 1.19
C GLU A 249 -6.55 -17.74 1.47
N ALA A 250 -5.99 -16.84 0.65
CA ALA A 250 -4.71 -16.17 0.92
C ALA A 250 -4.75 -15.37 2.23
N ALA A 251 -5.79 -14.55 2.40
CA ALA A 251 -5.98 -13.73 3.59
C ALA A 251 -6.13 -14.61 4.85
N LYS A 252 -6.91 -15.70 4.76
CA LYS A 252 -7.05 -16.67 5.87
C LYS A 252 -5.74 -17.36 6.22
N ALA A 253 -4.91 -17.67 5.22
CA ALA A 253 -3.61 -18.32 5.41
C ALA A 253 -2.56 -17.42 6.09
N GLY A 254 -2.75 -16.09 6.07
CA GLY A 254 -1.83 -15.14 6.73
C GLY A 254 -1.30 -14.01 5.85
N VAL A 255 -1.84 -13.84 4.63
CA VAL A 255 -1.61 -12.61 3.87
C VAL A 255 -2.36 -11.46 4.55
N ILE A 256 -1.65 -10.35 4.81
CA ILE A 256 -2.22 -9.16 5.45
C ILE A 256 -2.16 -7.91 4.58
N LYS A 257 -1.40 -7.93 3.48
CA LYS A 257 -1.32 -6.86 2.48
C LYS A 257 -1.45 -7.48 1.09
N VAL A 258 -2.32 -6.91 0.25
CA VAL A 258 -2.47 -7.33 -1.15
C VAL A 258 -2.34 -6.12 -2.06
N ASN A 259 -1.29 -6.06 -2.87
CA ASN A 259 -1.07 -4.96 -3.82
C ASN A 259 -2.06 -5.05 -5.00
N TRP A 260 -2.65 -3.92 -5.37
CA TRP A 260 -3.67 -3.83 -6.40
C TRP A 260 -3.48 -2.59 -7.29
N SER A 261 -2.84 -2.82 -8.45
CA SER A 261 -2.42 -1.76 -9.38
C SER A 261 -3.08 -1.86 -10.75
N THR A 262 -2.77 -2.91 -11.50
CA THR A 262 -3.13 -3.05 -12.92
C THR A 262 -4.64 -2.98 -13.15
N GLU A 263 -5.42 -3.77 -12.41
CA GLU A 263 -6.88 -3.75 -12.50
C GLU A 263 -7.47 -2.38 -12.11
N SER A 264 -6.90 -1.73 -11.08
CA SER A 264 -7.30 -0.38 -10.67
C SER A 264 -7.15 0.63 -11.80
N LEU A 265 -5.98 0.65 -12.46
CA LEU A 265 -5.70 1.50 -13.61
C LEU A 265 -6.65 1.19 -14.79
N PHE A 266 -6.90 -0.09 -15.07
CA PHE A 266 -7.83 -0.50 -16.14
C PHE A 266 -9.26 -0.03 -15.89
N ILE A 267 -9.77 -0.14 -14.67
CA ILE A 267 -11.14 0.31 -14.35
C ILE A 267 -11.24 1.82 -14.54
N ARG A 268 -10.31 2.58 -13.97
CA ARG A 268 -10.35 4.05 -14.03
C ARG A 268 -10.21 4.58 -15.46
N SER A 269 -9.24 4.06 -16.21
CA SER A 269 -9.01 4.48 -17.61
C SER A 269 -10.17 4.10 -18.53
N ASN A 270 -10.76 2.91 -18.39
CA ASN A 270 -11.93 2.53 -19.17
C ASN A 270 -13.18 3.31 -18.79
N ALA A 271 -13.38 3.62 -17.51
CA ALA A 271 -14.48 4.47 -17.06
C ALA A 271 -14.37 5.87 -17.67
N ALA A 272 -13.18 6.46 -17.67
CA ALA A 272 -12.92 7.75 -18.33
C ALA A 272 -13.21 7.68 -19.83
N ARG A 273 -12.74 6.63 -20.51
CA ARG A 273 -13.00 6.40 -21.94
C ARG A 273 -14.51 6.34 -22.22
N ARG A 274 -15.25 5.53 -21.47
CA ARG A 274 -16.72 5.42 -21.60
C ARG A 274 -17.42 6.74 -21.36
N TYR A 275 -17.03 7.48 -20.33
CA TYR A 275 -17.60 8.80 -20.06
C TYR A 275 -17.51 9.73 -21.28
N TYR A 276 -16.33 9.84 -21.89
CA TYR A 276 -16.17 10.71 -23.05
C TYR A 276 -16.88 10.20 -24.31
N GLU A 277 -17.03 8.89 -24.47
CA GLU A 277 -17.84 8.28 -25.54
C GLU A 277 -19.33 8.59 -25.35
N GLU A 278 -19.87 8.39 -24.14
CA GLU A 278 -21.28 8.62 -23.81
C GLU A 278 -21.65 10.10 -23.78
N GLN A 279 -20.74 10.98 -23.35
CA GLN A 279 -20.97 12.42 -23.27
C GLN A 279 -20.53 13.17 -24.55
N LYS A 280 -20.20 12.47 -25.63
CA LYS A 280 -19.63 13.03 -26.87
C LYS A 280 -20.37 14.27 -27.38
N GLU A 281 -21.70 14.23 -27.43
CA GLU A 281 -22.52 15.36 -27.90
C GLU A 281 -22.41 16.57 -26.95
N LYS A 282 -22.28 16.33 -25.66
CA LYS A 282 -22.17 17.37 -24.62
C LYS A 282 -20.77 18.00 -24.58
N LEU A 283 -19.79 17.44 -25.28
CA LEU A 283 -18.46 18.03 -25.44
C LEU A 283 -18.43 19.18 -26.47
N ASP A 284 -19.51 19.39 -27.23
CA ASP A 284 -19.66 20.60 -28.04
C ASP A 284 -19.82 21.83 -27.12
N LYS A 285 -18.97 22.85 -27.33
CA LYS A 285 -18.98 24.11 -26.57
C LYS A 285 -20.35 24.81 -26.55
N LYS A 286 -21.22 24.55 -27.54
CA LYS A 286 -22.57 25.12 -27.63
C LYS A 286 -23.60 24.35 -26.77
N HIS A 287 -23.28 23.14 -26.33
CA HIS A 287 -24.18 22.33 -25.54
C HIS A 287 -24.36 22.93 -24.13
N ARG A 288 -25.60 23.00 -23.62
CA ARG A 288 -25.90 23.65 -22.33
C ARG A 288 -25.15 23.02 -21.14
N GLU A 289 -24.90 21.71 -21.19
CA GLU A 289 -24.17 20.95 -20.16
C GLU A 289 -22.64 20.90 -20.40
N TRP A 290 -22.12 21.61 -21.41
CA TRP A 290 -20.71 21.52 -21.79
C TRP A 290 -19.77 21.73 -20.62
N LYS A 291 -19.98 22.82 -19.86
CA LYS A 291 -19.11 23.17 -18.72
C LYS A 291 -19.08 22.05 -17.69
N ASN A 292 -20.24 21.50 -17.31
CA ASN A 292 -20.33 20.38 -16.37
C ASN A 292 -19.64 19.12 -16.89
N THR A 293 -19.71 18.91 -18.20
CA THR A 293 -19.18 17.71 -18.85
C THR A 293 -17.66 17.73 -18.95
N VAL A 294 -17.06 18.87 -19.31
CA VAL A 294 -15.61 19.01 -19.53
C VAL A 294 -14.82 19.28 -18.25
N MET A 295 -15.48 19.71 -17.17
CA MET A 295 -14.83 19.84 -15.87
C MET A 295 -14.45 18.47 -15.32
N ASP A 296 -13.35 18.42 -14.58
CA ASP A 296 -12.83 17.24 -13.91
C ASP A 296 -13.89 16.53 -13.05
N ASN A 297 -14.78 17.27 -12.40
CA ASN A 297 -15.84 16.74 -11.55
C ASN A 297 -16.79 15.78 -12.28
N GLY A 298 -17.10 16.04 -13.55
CA GLY A 298 -18.00 15.18 -14.33
C GLY A 298 -17.39 13.80 -14.56
N VAL A 299 -16.18 13.77 -15.13
CA VAL A 299 -15.46 12.51 -15.41
C VAL A 299 -15.08 11.79 -14.11
N ASN A 300 -14.63 12.50 -13.07
CA ASN A 300 -14.23 11.88 -11.81
C ASN A 300 -15.42 11.25 -11.07
N LYS A 301 -16.60 11.87 -11.09
CA LYS A 301 -17.82 11.25 -10.53
C LYS A 301 -18.22 10.00 -11.29
N TYR A 302 -18.10 10.02 -12.61
CA TYR A 302 -18.39 8.85 -13.43
C TYR A 302 -17.40 7.70 -13.14
N ILE A 303 -16.10 8.01 -13.07
CA ILE A 303 -15.06 7.04 -12.67
C ILE A 303 -15.38 6.47 -11.30
N ALA A 304 -15.68 7.31 -10.30
CA ALA A 304 -15.97 6.89 -8.94
C ALA A 304 -17.17 5.92 -8.88
N ALA A 305 -18.23 6.20 -9.64
CA ALA A 305 -19.43 5.35 -9.68
C ALA A 305 -19.13 3.92 -10.15
N GLU A 306 -18.15 3.73 -11.04
CA GLU A 306 -17.72 2.40 -11.50
C GLU A 306 -16.61 1.79 -10.61
N TYR A 307 -15.74 2.64 -10.07
CA TYR A 307 -14.54 2.22 -9.35
C TYR A 307 -14.83 1.81 -7.91
N LEU A 308 -15.56 2.63 -7.14
CA LEU A 308 -15.85 2.38 -5.71
C LEU A 308 -16.44 0.98 -5.45
N PRO A 309 -17.48 0.52 -6.19
CA PRO A 309 -18.04 -0.82 -5.97
C PRO A 309 -16.99 -1.93 -6.07
N ARG A 310 -16.02 -1.78 -6.98
CA ARG A 310 -14.96 -2.79 -7.16
C ARG A 310 -13.94 -2.74 -6.04
N VAL A 311 -13.55 -1.56 -5.57
CA VAL A 311 -12.66 -1.41 -4.40
C VAL A 311 -13.31 -1.99 -3.15
N ILE A 312 -14.57 -1.63 -2.87
CA ILE A 312 -15.36 -2.14 -1.74
C ILE A 312 -15.48 -3.66 -1.80
N HIS A 313 -15.74 -4.20 -2.99
CA HIS A 313 -15.80 -5.65 -3.20
C HIS A 313 -14.48 -6.33 -2.85
N ARG A 314 -13.34 -5.82 -3.35
CA ARG A 314 -12.01 -6.37 -3.03
C ARG A 314 -11.71 -6.30 -1.53
N MET A 315 -12.01 -5.18 -0.86
CA MET A 315 -11.87 -5.07 0.60
C MET A 315 -12.68 -6.13 1.35
N LYS A 316 -13.91 -6.41 0.92
CA LYS A 316 -14.77 -7.46 1.51
C LYS A 316 -14.26 -8.87 1.23
N VAL A 317 -13.79 -9.14 0.01
CA VAL A 317 -13.19 -10.43 -0.39
C VAL A 317 -11.99 -10.77 0.50
N LEU A 318 -11.15 -9.77 0.77
CA LEU A 318 -9.98 -9.89 1.65
C LEU A 318 -10.33 -9.96 3.15
N GLY A 319 -11.62 -9.88 3.51
CA GLY A 319 -12.08 -9.93 4.91
C GLY A 319 -11.89 -8.62 5.69
N GLY A 320 -11.41 -7.55 5.04
CA GLY A 320 -11.15 -6.25 5.65
C GLY A 320 -12.38 -5.37 5.85
N GLY A 321 -13.51 -5.68 5.19
CA GLY A 321 -14.78 -4.97 5.41
C GLY A 321 -15.31 -5.16 6.83
N GLY A 322 -15.71 -4.07 7.49
CA GLY A 322 -16.18 -4.07 8.88
C GLY A 322 -15.05 -4.15 9.93
N ARG A 323 -13.79 -3.89 9.55
CA ARG A 323 -12.62 -4.01 10.42
C ARG A 323 -12.01 -2.68 10.84
N ALA A 324 -12.36 -1.55 10.23
CA ALA A 324 -11.77 -0.25 10.57
C ALA A 324 -12.07 0.13 12.02
N SER A 325 -13.32 -0.01 12.44
CA SER A 325 -13.75 0.29 13.81
C SER A 325 -13.00 -0.54 14.87
N SER A 326 -12.87 -1.86 14.68
CA SER A 326 -12.14 -2.73 15.62
C SER A 326 -10.63 -2.49 15.61
N ALA A 327 -10.07 -2.16 14.45
CA ALA A 327 -8.66 -1.85 14.32
C ALA A 327 -8.32 -0.52 15.02
N MET A 328 -9.17 0.51 14.90
CA MET A 328 -9.04 1.77 15.64
C MET A 328 -9.19 1.57 17.16
N GLN A 329 -10.09 0.70 17.61
CA GLN A 329 -10.22 0.36 19.04
C GLN A 329 -8.93 -0.29 19.58
N THR A 330 -8.37 -1.24 18.84
CA THR A 330 -7.08 -1.87 19.17
C THR A 330 -5.96 -0.83 19.25
N LEU A 331 -5.91 0.07 18.27
CA LEU A 331 -4.93 1.16 18.23
C LEU A 331 -5.03 2.08 19.44
N ASN A 332 -6.23 2.62 19.72
CA ASN A 332 -6.44 3.53 20.84
C ASN A 332 -6.09 2.87 22.18
N LYS A 333 -6.46 1.61 22.38
CA LYS A 333 -6.13 0.85 23.59
C LYS A 333 -4.62 0.70 23.78
N GLN A 334 -3.85 0.51 22.71
CA GLN A 334 -2.39 0.40 22.82
C GLN A 334 -1.72 1.76 23.06
N LEU A 335 -2.26 2.84 22.50
CA LEU A 335 -1.75 4.20 22.72
C LEU A 335 -2.02 4.69 24.16
N GLU A 336 -3.07 4.21 24.83
CA GLU A 336 -3.34 4.52 26.25
C GLU A 336 -2.36 3.82 27.22
N VAL A 337 -1.67 2.77 26.78
CA VAL A 337 -0.77 1.96 27.62
C VAL A 337 0.70 2.42 27.53
N GLN A 338 1.04 3.27 26.55
CA GLN A 338 2.39 3.79 26.31
C GLN A 338 2.61 5.15 26.98
#